data_AF-A0A8T3X7U1-F1
#
_entry.id   AF-A0A8T3X7U1-F1
#
_cell.length_a   1.000
_cell.length_b   1.000
_cell.length_c   1.000
_cell.angle_alpha   90.00
_cell.angle_beta   90.00
_cell.angle_gamma   90.00
#
_symmetry.space_group_name_H-M   'P 1'
#
loop_
_entity.id
_entity.type
_entity.pdbx_description
1 polymer ?
#
loop_
_entity_poly.entity_id
_entity_poly.type
_entity_poly.pdbx_seq_one_letter_code
_entity_poly.pdbx_strand_id
1 'polypeptide(L)'
;MGIRTKIADEVGANAETVILSALFHDIARVWGVQRDPDLMDKSLETTEEIMARHGYSTAEIQAVKDAIIPHSCRDGMKPYTEEGRVLATADALAHLMTDFYFALWENHWLAGNMTFDDYVAWALKKIERDFHRKIFYDKWRKIAERKYNDLKSHFAQF
;
A
#
# COMPACT_ATOMS: atom_id res chain seq x y z
N MET A 1 16.34 -7.54 -6.68
CA MET A 1 15.24 -6.79 -7.35
C MET A 1 13.95 -7.01 -6.58
N GLY A 2 13.31 -5.93 -6.10
CA GLY A 2 12.12 -5.99 -5.24
C GLY A 2 10.85 -6.41 -5.99
N ILE A 3 9.79 -6.78 -5.26
CA ILE A 3 8.55 -7.30 -5.87
C ILE A 3 7.88 -6.30 -6.81
N ARG A 4 7.85 -5.00 -6.45
CA ARG A 4 7.32 -3.92 -7.29
C ARG A 4 8.03 -3.82 -8.64
N THR A 5 9.36 -3.93 -8.67
CA THR A 5 10.14 -3.86 -9.91
C THR A 5 9.88 -5.07 -10.79
N LYS A 6 9.70 -6.26 -10.19
CA LYS A 6 9.33 -7.46 -10.96
C LYS A 6 7.97 -7.31 -11.63
N ILE A 7 6.98 -6.80 -10.90
CA ILE A 7 5.65 -6.54 -11.45
C ILE A 7 5.75 -5.47 -12.55
N ALA A 8 6.48 -4.37 -12.31
CA ALA A 8 6.64 -3.29 -13.28
C ALA A 8 7.23 -3.78 -14.62
N ASP A 9 8.29 -4.59 -14.56
CA ASP A 9 8.91 -5.18 -15.75
C ASP A 9 7.95 -6.12 -16.50
N GLU A 10 7.14 -6.90 -15.78
CA GLU A 10 6.17 -7.82 -16.38
C GLU A 10 5.04 -7.10 -17.13
N VAL A 11 4.69 -5.88 -16.71
CA VAL A 11 3.54 -5.13 -17.26
C VAL A 11 3.96 -3.90 -18.08
N GLY A 12 5.26 -3.62 -18.18
CA GLY A 12 5.80 -2.46 -18.90
C GLY A 12 5.51 -1.11 -18.22
N ALA A 13 5.31 -1.08 -16.91
CA ALA A 13 5.13 0.16 -16.16
C ALA A 13 6.46 0.91 -16.01
N ASN A 14 6.41 2.24 -15.87
CA ASN A 14 7.60 3.03 -15.61
C ASN A 14 8.22 2.64 -14.25
N ALA A 15 9.39 2.00 -14.31
CA ALA A 15 10.07 1.48 -13.13
C ALA A 15 10.45 2.57 -12.13
N GLU A 16 10.84 3.75 -12.59
CA GLU A 16 11.20 4.88 -11.72
C GLU A 16 9.98 5.40 -10.97
N THR A 17 8.88 5.68 -11.68
CA THR A 17 7.62 6.11 -11.05
C THR A 17 7.11 5.09 -10.04
N VAL A 18 7.21 3.78 -10.33
CA VAL A 18 6.86 2.71 -9.38
C VAL A 18 7.75 2.71 -8.14
N ILE A 19 9.06 2.92 -8.31
CA ILE A 19 10.00 2.94 -7.19
C ILE A 19 9.74 4.15 -6.30
N LEU A 20 9.57 5.33 -6.90
CA LEU A 20 9.30 6.58 -6.19
C LEU A 20 7.95 6.53 -5.48
N SER A 21 6.90 6.03 -6.14
CA SER A 21 5.57 5.91 -5.53
C SER A 21 5.59 4.94 -4.34
N ALA A 22 6.30 3.81 -4.45
CA ALA A 22 6.50 2.90 -3.33
C ALA A 22 7.32 3.49 -2.20
N LEU A 23 8.33 4.31 -2.49
CA LEU A 23 9.13 5.01 -1.48
C LEU A 23 8.29 6.05 -0.72
N PHE A 24 7.40 6.75 -1.44
CA PHE A 24 6.74 7.94 -0.93
C PHE A 24 5.32 7.76 -0.40
N HIS A 25 4.61 6.69 -0.76
CA HIS A 25 3.17 6.56 -0.45
C HIS A 25 2.80 6.74 1.03
N ASP A 26 3.68 6.33 1.95
CA ASP A 26 3.52 6.43 3.41
C ASP A 26 4.65 7.25 4.08
N ILE A 27 5.40 8.08 3.33
CA ILE A 27 6.61 8.74 3.83
C ILE A 27 6.35 9.64 5.05
N ALA A 28 5.16 10.23 5.18
CA ALA A 28 4.84 11.08 6.32
C ALA A 28 4.87 10.34 7.67
N ARG A 29 4.79 8.99 7.67
CA ARG A 29 5.00 8.18 8.88
C ARG A 29 6.37 8.37 9.52
N VAL A 30 7.40 8.69 8.71
CA VAL A 30 8.77 8.97 9.19
C VAL A 30 8.79 10.13 10.17
N TRP A 31 7.89 11.11 10.01
CA TRP A 31 7.75 12.26 10.91
C TRP A 31 6.60 12.13 11.91
N GLY A 32 6.14 10.90 12.18
CA GLY A 32 5.15 10.63 13.22
C GLY A 32 3.72 10.95 12.83
N VAL A 33 3.41 11.19 11.54
CA VAL A 33 2.03 11.31 11.08
C VAL A 33 1.41 9.91 11.02
N GLN A 34 0.47 9.64 11.91
CA GLN A 34 -0.12 8.31 12.06
C GLN A 34 -1.57 8.19 11.56
N ARG A 35 -2.29 9.32 11.43
CA ARG A 35 -3.73 9.34 11.16
C ARG A 35 -4.03 9.61 9.69
N ASP A 36 -4.97 8.86 9.14
CA ASP A 36 -5.67 9.23 7.91
C ASP A 36 -6.72 10.32 8.25
N PRO A 37 -7.01 11.29 7.37
CA PRO A 37 -6.41 11.51 6.04
C PRO A 37 -5.08 12.27 6.05
N ASP A 38 -4.68 12.87 7.17
CA ASP A 38 -3.48 13.72 7.29
C ASP A 38 -2.20 13.05 6.76
N LEU A 39 -2.11 11.71 6.90
CA LEU A 39 -1.02 10.91 6.38
C LEU A 39 -0.86 11.02 4.86
N MET A 40 -1.97 10.91 4.11
CA MET A 40 -1.94 10.97 2.64
C MET A 40 -1.52 12.35 2.18
N ASP A 41 -2.20 13.39 2.69
CA ASP A 41 -1.93 14.78 2.31
C ASP A 41 -0.47 15.15 2.62
N LYS A 42 0.01 14.78 3.82
CA LYS A 42 1.41 15.08 4.19
C LYS A 42 2.41 14.26 3.40
N SER A 43 2.09 13.03 3.02
CA SER A 43 2.97 12.21 2.17
C SER A 43 3.07 12.80 0.77
N LEU A 44 1.96 13.29 0.20
CA LEU A 44 1.95 13.94 -1.11
C LEU A 44 2.69 15.29 -1.10
N GLU A 45 2.50 16.12 -0.07
CA GLU A 45 3.27 17.36 0.12
C GLU A 45 4.77 17.06 0.19
N THR A 46 5.16 16.10 1.02
CA THR A 46 6.57 15.69 1.17
C THR A 46 7.13 15.14 -0.15
N THR A 47 6.34 14.35 -0.87
CA THR A 47 6.72 13.81 -2.19
C THR A 47 7.08 14.93 -3.14
N GLU A 48 6.20 15.93 -3.27
CA GLU A 48 6.38 17.07 -4.15
C GLU A 48 7.60 17.90 -3.76
N GLU A 49 7.78 18.20 -2.47
CA GLU A 49 8.94 18.94 -1.99
C GLU A 49 10.26 18.20 -2.23
N ILE A 50 10.33 16.90 -1.94
CA ILE A 50 11.57 16.12 -2.12
C ILE A 50 11.89 16.01 -3.60
N MET A 51 10.93 15.63 -4.44
CA MET A 51 11.17 15.46 -5.87
C MET A 51 11.53 16.77 -6.55
N ALA A 52 10.85 17.88 -6.24
CA ALA A 52 11.19 19.20 -6.79
C ALA A 52 12.62 19.62 -6.40
N ARG A 53 13.04 19.38 -5.16
CA ARG A 53 14.43 19.64 -4.70
C ARG A 53 15.48 18.83 -5.46
N HIS A 54 15.10 17.66 -5.98
CA HIS A 54 15.99 16.80 -6.78
C HIS A 54 15.87 17.02 -8.29
N GLY A 55 15.15 18.05 -8.73
CA GLY A 55 15.09 18.46 -10.15
C GLY A 55 14.09 17.68 -10.99
N TYR A 56 13.19 16.91 -10.38
CA TYR A 56 12.07 16.29 -11.10
C TYR A 56 11.11 17.35 -11.62
N SER A 57 10.63 17.15 -12.84
CA SER A 57 9.62 18.00 -13.47
C SER A 57 8.25 17.85 -12.81
N THR A 58 7.39 18.86 -12.97
CA THR A 58 5.99 18.80 -12.51
C THR A 58 5.24 17.59 -13.07
N ALA A 59 5.55 17.16 -14.29
CA ALA A 59 4.93 15.99 -14.91
C ALA A 59 5.35 14.67 -14.21
N GLU A 60 6.62 14.52 -13.87
CA GLU A 60 7.12 13.35 -13.16
C GLU A 60 6.59 13.28 -11.73
N ILE A 61 6.53 14.43 -11.04
CA ILE A 61 5.93 14.55 -9.70
C ILE A 61 4.46 14.15 -9.76
N GLN A 62 3.72 14.67 -10.75
CA GLN A 62 2.31 14.34 -10.90
C GLN A 62 2.10 12.85 -11.19
N ALA A 63 2.93 12.23 -12.04
CA ALA A 63 2.85 10.79 -12.32
C ALA A 63 3.03 9.94 -11.05
N VAL A 64 3.94 10.33 -10.14
CA VAL A 64 4.11 9.66 -8.84
C VAL A 64 2.90 9.87 -7.94
N LYS A 65 2.38 11.10 -7.83
CA LYS A 65 1.19 11.42 -7.03
C LYS A 65 -0.05 10.65 -7.53
N ASP A 66 -0.21 10.55 -8.84
CA ASP A 66 -1.29 9.79 -9.51
C ASP A 66 -1.25 8.30 -9.20
N ALA A 67 -0.06 7.73 -9.01
CA ALA A 67 0.10 6.36 -8.54
C ALA A 67 -0.22 6.21 -7.05
N ILE A 68 0.19 7.18 -6.21
CA ILE A 68 0.00 7.16 -4.75
C ILE A 68 -1.47 7.35 -4.38
N ILE A 69 -2.16 8.39 -4.86
CA ILE A 69 -3.50 8.78 -4.36
C ILE A 69 -4.49 7.60 -4.29
N PRO A 70 -4.69 6.80 -5.36
CA PRO A 70 -5.68 5.72 -5.34
C PRO A 70 -5.14 4.38 -4.82
N HIS A 71 -3.86 4.28 -4.43
CA HIS A 71 -3.19 2.99 -4.16
C HIS A 71 -3.89 2.16 -3.09
N SER A 72 -4.47 2.81 -2.08
CA SER A 72 -5.11 2.15 -0.93
C SER A 72 -6.42 1.45 -1.27
N CYS A 73 -7.01 1.74 -2.44
CA CYS A 73 -8.29 1.21 -2.92
C CYS A 73 -9.45 1.38 -1.91
N ARG A 74 -9.46 2.49 -1.18
CA ARG A 74 -10.54 2.88 -0.24
C ARG A 74 -11.62 3.69 -0.97
N ASP A 75 -12.84 3.69 -0.42
CA ASP A 75 -13.93 4.57 -0.83
C ASP A 75 -14.27 4.54 -2.34
N GLY A 76 -14.06 3.39 -2.98
CA GLY A 76 -14.31 3.20 -4.41
C GLY A 76 -13.21 3.73 -5.35
N MET A 77 -12.21 4.43 -4.81
CA MET A 77 -11.02 4.84 -5.57
C MET A 77 -10.24 3.61 -6.04
N LYS A 78 -9.78 3.63 -7.29
CA LYS A 78 -8.94 2.58 -7.86
C LYS A 78 -7.85 3.19 -8.72
N PRO A 79 -6.63 2.62 -8.73
CA PRO A 79 -5.57 3.05 -9.62
C PRO A 79 -6.00 3.01 -11.09
N TYR A 80 -5.81 4.14 -11.77
CA TYR A 80 -6.06 4.29 -13.21
C TYR A 80 -4.78 4.21 -14.04
N THR A 81 -3.62 4.47 -13.43
CA THR A 81 -2.29 4.27 -14.04
C THR A 81 -1.80 2.85 -13.80
N GLU A 82 -0.92 2.36 -14.67
CA GLU A 82 -0.32 1.03 -14.51
C GLU A 82 0.62 1.02 -13.29
N GLU A 83 1.36 2.11 -13.09
CA GLU A 83 2.24 2.34 -11.93
C GLU A 83 1.47 2.29 -10.61
N GLY A 84 0.26 2.86 -10.56
CA GLY A 84 -0.61 2.81 -9.39
C GLY A 84 -1.14 1.40 -9.12
N ARG A 85 -1.44 0.61 -10.16
CA ARG A 85 -1.83 -0.81 -10.02
C ARG A 85 -0.67 -1.66 -9.53
N VAL A 86 0.54 -1.39 -10.02
CA VAL A 86 1.78 -2.01 -9.53
C VAL A 86 1.98 -1.68 -8.06
N LEU A 87 1.89 -0.40 -7.67
CA LEU A 87 2.02 0.04 -6.28
C LEU A 87 0.99 -0.65 -5.38
N ALA A 88 -0.29 -0.58 -5.74
CA ALA A 88 -1.37 -1.18 -4.96
C ALA A 88 -1.18 -2.70 -4.80
N THR A 89 -0.76 -3.38 -5.87
CA THR A 89 -0.49 -4.82 -5.84
C THR A 89 0.71 -5.12 -4.94
N ALA A 90 1.83 -4.43 -5.12
CA ALA A 90 3.04 -4.65 -4.32
C ALA A 90 2.79 -4.42 -2.82
N ASP A 91 2.03 -3.37 -2.48
CA ASP A 91 1.66 -3.05 -1.10
C ASP A 91 0.74 -4.13 -0.48
N ALA A 92 -0.26 -4.60 -1.24
CA ALA A 92 -1.11 -5.71 -0.78
C ALA A 92 -0.32 -7.01 -0.56
N LEU A 93 0.63 -7.32 -1.44
CA LEU A 93 1.50 -8.49 -1.28
C LEU A 93 2.40 -8.34 -0.04
N ALA A 94 2.91 -7.14 0.24
CA ALA A 94 3.66 -6.88 1.46
C ALA A 94 2.82 -7.16 2.71
N HIS A 95 1.56 -6.71 2.77
CA HIS A 95 0.67 -7.02 3.90
C HIS A 95 0.37 -8.52 4.04
N LEU A 96 0.02 -9.18 2.93
CA LEU A 96 -0.47 -10.56 2.96
C LEU A 96 0.64 -11.60 3.12
N MET A 97 1.84 -11.32 2.62
CA MET A 97 2.93 -12.31 2.55
C MET A 97 3.95 -12.17 3.67
N THR A 98 3.81 -11.18 4.55
CA THR A 98 4.69 -10.95 5.70
C THR A 98 3.93 -11.09 7.01
N ASP A 99 4.61 -10.79 8.12
CA ASP A 99 4.05 -10.74 9.48
C ASP A 99 3.33 -9.41 9.78
N PHE A 100 3.12 -8.56 8.76
CA PHE A 100 2.55 -7.21 8.86
C PHE A 100 1.38 -7.08 9.85
N TYR A 101 0.36 -7.95 9.76
CA TYR A 101 -0.80 -7.86 10.65
C TYR A 101 -0.38 -8.09 12.11
N PHE A 102 0.36 -9.16 12.39
CA PHE A 102 0.84 -9.47 13.74
C PHE A 102 1.72 -8.36 14.30
N ALA A 103 2.68 -7.87 13.50
CA ALA A 103 3.58 -6.80 13.89
C ALA A 103 2.83 -5.50 14.24
N LEU A 104 1.77 -5.15 13.49
CA LEU A 104 0.96 -3.96 13.79
C LEU A 104 0.31 -4.03 15.17
N TRP A 105 -0.20 -5.21 15.56
CA TRP A 105 -0.84 -5.40 16.86
C TRP A 105 0.18 -5.41 17.99
N GLU A 106 1.20 -6.27 17.89
CA GLU A 106 2.21 -6.46 18.94
C GLU A 106 2.99 -5.18 19.25
N ASN A 107 3.24 -4.35 18.24
CA ASN A 107 3.96 -3.10 18.42
C ASN A 107 3.04 -1.89 18.68
N HIS A 108 1.73 -2.10 18.81
CA HIS A 108 0.75 -1.02 19.01
C HIS A 108 0.87 0.12 17.98
N TRP A 109 1.13 -0.22 16.71
CA TRP A 109 1.37 0.74 15.63
C TRP A 109 0.09 1.32 15.02
N LEU A 110 -1.07 0.76 15.37
CA LEU A 110 -2.35 1.36 15.02
C LEU A 110 -2.68 2.43 16.06
N ALA A 111 -2.89 3.67 15.60
CA ALA A 111 -3.22 4.78 16.46
C ALA A 111 -4.60 4.59 17.11
N GLY A 112 -4.67 4.70 18.45
CA GLY A 112 -5.93 4.80 19.21
C GLY A 112 -6.12 3.74 20.29
N ASN A 113 -7.22 3.87 21.05
CA ASN A 113 -7.62 2.92 22.10
C ASN A 113 -8.42 1.76 21.51
N MET A 114 -7.88 1.11 20.48
CA MET A 114 -8.57 0.00 19.81
C MET A 114 -8.49 -1.25 20.68
N THR A 115 -9.62 -1.93 20.89
CA THR A 115 -9.63 -3.23 21.56
C THR A 115 -9.09 -4.32 20.62
N PHE A 116 -8.82 -5.52 21.16
CA PHE A 116 -8.41 -6.64 20.32
C PHE A 116 -9.52 -7.04 19.33
N ASP A 117 -10.78 -7.02 19.76
CA ASP A 117 -11.93 -7.34 18.90
C ASP A 117 -12.07 -6.33 17.75
N ASP A 118 -11.89 -5.04 18.05
CA ASP A 118 -11.86 -3.98 17.02
C ASP A 118 -10.72 -4.19 16.02
N TYR A 119 -9.54 -4.61 16.51
CA TYR A 119 -8.39 -4.92 15.68
C TYR A 119 -8.68 -6.12 14.76
N VAL A 120 -9.25 -7.20 15.27
CA VAL A 120 -9.63 -8.38 14.47
C VAL A 120 -10.63 -8.00 13.39
N ALA A 121 -11.66 -7.21 13.74
CA ALA A 121 -12.64 -6.72 12.78
C ALA A 121 -12.01 -5.83 11.69
N TRP A 122 -11.06 -4.97 12.06
CA TRP A 122 -10.29 -4.17 11.11
C TRP A 122 -9.40 -5.02 10.21
N ALA A 123 -8.68 -5.99 10.79
CA ALA A 123 -7.77 -6.88 10.08
C ALA A 123 -8.51 -7.69 9.02
N LEU A 124 -9.64 -8.32 9.38
CA LEU A 124 -10.47 -9.08 8.43
C LEU A 124 -10.93 -8.22 7.25
N LYS A 125 -11.41 -6.99 7.49
CA LYS A 125 -11.80 -6.06 6.42
C LYS A 125 -10.62 -5.67 5.52
N LYS A 126 -9.44 -5.45 6.11
CA LYS A 126 -8.22 -5.07 5.38
C LYS A 126 -7.67 -6.25 4.57
N ILE A 127 -7.62 -7.46 5.12
CA ILE A 127 -7.21 -8.68 4.43
C ILE A 127 -8.07 -8.91 3.18
N GLU A 128 -9.39 -8.79 3.33
CA GLU A 128 -10.34 -8.88 2.20
C GLU A 128 -10.06 -7.82 1.13
N ARG A 129 -9.89 -6.55 1.52
CA ARG A 129 -9.60 -5.48 0.57
C ARG A 129 -8.26 -5.70 -0.14
N ASP A 130 -7.22 -6.05 0.61
CA ASP A 130 -5.88 -6.19 0.07
C ASP A 130 -5.84 -7.35 -0.96
N PHE A 131 -6.52 -8.48 -0.68
CA PHE A 131 -6.57 -9.59 -1.64
C PHE A 131 -7.50 -9.35 -2.84
N HIS A 132 -8.72 -8.85 -2.62
CA HIS A 132 -9.74 -8.77 -3.69
C HIS A 132 -9.73 -7.46 -4.48
N ARG A 133 -9.24 -6.37 -3.89
CA ARG A 133 -9.32 -5.03 -4.50
C ARG A 133 -7.99 -4.43 -4.89
N LYS A 134 -6.89 -4.79 -4.22
CA LYS A 134 -5.58 -4.17 -4.44
C LYS A 134 -4.61 -4.98 -5.29
N ILE A 135 -4.79 -6.30 -5.37
CA ILE A 135 -4.03 -7.11 -6.33
C ILE A 135 -4.72 -7.00 -7.68
N PHE A 136 -4.06 -6.40 -8.68
CA PHE A 136 -4.61 -6.17 -10.03
C PHE A 136 -4.24 -7.26 -11.03
N TYR A 137 -3.33 -8.16 -10.67
CA TYR A 137 -2.75 -9.15 -11.58
C TYR A 137 -2.99 -10.57 -11.08
N ASP A 138 -3.64 -11.40 -11.88
CA ASP A 138 -4.09 -12.74 -11.47
C ASP A 138 -2.95 -13.67 -11.05
N LYS A 139 -1.81 -13.59 -11.74
CA LYS A 139 -0.59 -14.31 -11.36
C LYS A 139 -0.19 -14.02 -9.91
N TRP A 140 -0.18 -12.75 -9.54
CA TRP A 140 0.21 -12.30 -8.21
C TRP A 140 -0.87 -12.61 -7.16
N ARG A 141 -2.15 -12.58 -7.56
CA ARG A 141 -3.26 -13.03 -6.71
C ARG A 141 -3.13 -14.51 -6.36
N LYS A 142 -2.84 -15.35 -7.36
CA LYS A 142 -2.62 -16.79 -7.17
C LYS A 142 -1.44 -17.07 -6.23
N ILE A 143 -0.37 -16.29 -6.31
CA ILE A 143 0.78 -16.41 -5.39
C ILE A 143 0.37 -16.11 -3.95
N ALA A 144 -0.48 -15.09 -3.73
CA ALA A 144 -0.91 -14.67 -2.39
C ALA A 144 -2.04 -15.52 -1.80
N GLU A 145 -2.77 -16.29 -2.61
CA GLU A 145 -4.02 -16.98 -2.24
C GLU A 145 -3.89 -17.84 -0.98
N ARG A 146 -2.85 -18.66 -0.90
CA ARG A 146 -2.62 -19.49 0.30
C ARG A 146 -2.46 -18.63 1.55
N LYS A 147 -1.62 -17.60 1.50
CA LYS A 147 -1.37 -16.72 2.65
C LYS A 147 -2.59 -15.90 3.04
N TYR A 148 -3.36 -15.43 2.06
CA TYR A 148 -4.66 -14.80 2.29
C TYR A 148 -5.61 -15.74 3.06
N ASN A 149 -5.75 -16.99 2.62
CA ASN A 149 -6.62 -17.97 3.30
C ASN A 149 -6.13 -18.26 4.73
N ASP A 150 -4.82 -18.48 4.92
CA ASP A 150 -4.22 -18.72 6.22
C ASP A 150 -4.49 -17.54 7.19
N LEU A 151 -4.26 -16.30 6.74
CA LEU A 151 -4.50 -15.08 7.54
C LEU A 151 -5.99 -14.92 7.88
N LYS A 152 -6.88 -15.07 6.89
CA LYS A 152 -8.31 -14.94 7.08
C LYS A 152 -8.84 -15.99 8.07
N SER A 153 -8.42 -17.24 7.91
CA SER A 153 -8.81 -18.32 8.82
C SER A 153 -8.25 -18.12 10.22
N HIS A 154 -7.03 -17.57 10.37
CA HIS A 154 -6.46 -17.27 11.67
C HIS A 154 -7.26 -16.19 12.41
N PHE A 155 -7.49 -15.05 11.76
CA PHE A 155 -8.21 -13.93 12.38
C PHE A 155 -9.70 -14.22 12.63
N ALA A 156 -10.34 -15.09 11.84
CA ALA A 156 -11.74 -15.47 12.04
C ALA A 156 -11.97 -16.45 13.22
N GLN A 157 -10.92 -16.89 13.90
CA GLN A 157 -11.02 -17.73 15.11
C GLN A 157 -11.11 -16.91 16.40
N PHE A 158 -10.84 -15.60 16.32
CA PHE A 158 -11.03 -14.64 17.40
C PHE A 158 -12.34 -13.90 17.19
#